data_AF-U3JAD7-F1
#
_entry.id   AF-U3JAD7-F1
#
_cell.length_a   1.000
_cell.length_b   1.000
_cell.length_c   1.000
_cell.angle_alpha   90.00
_cell.angle_beta   90.00
_cell.angle_gamma   90.00
#
_symmetry.space_group_name_H-M   'P 1'
#
loop_
_entity.id
_entity.type
_entity.pdbx_description
1 polymer ?
#
loop_
_entity_poly.entity_id
_entity_poly.type
_entity_poly.pdbx_seq_one_letter_code
_entity_poly.pdbx_strand_id
1 'polypeptide(L)'
;MLSRFQRQGREMKPFDKIMVPQVPKARVLLWADLKHSDMEEIEKSKSTQDIERILCRALVADESQPKQRVLLELYTNLVRFCREQNFNREQTSVLISIIKNVHQFNTETSLNNTDDCLTYCSELLICHSVRRPPFSIDLFNSEQVTHILYYFINTYMRHYFLYKYIFTPEVQLDISLSYTGIPEDTDIEPTAKSQSESPADEERETERETEMDGEVQQSSELPEMKTTEIKSPNPGLSSKSDLRTIVEKEVRNEVMRLSAQLQQELKNSADQLNNAISQLETNIQVKK
;
A
#
# COMPACT_ATOMS: atom_id res chain seq x y z
N MET A 1 14.31 15.45 32.75
CA MET A 1 15.28 15.71 31.66
C MET A 1 14.73 15.17 30.33
N LEU A 2 13.56 15.64 29.89
CA LEU A 2 13.00 15.25 28.59
C LEU A 2 13.09 16.47 27.67
N SER A 3 14.19 16.56 26.92
CA SER A 3 14.38 17.60 25.91
C SER A 3 13.35 17.41 24.80
N ARG A 4 12.40 18.34 24.74
CA ARG A 4 11.45 18.52 23.64
C ARG A 4 12.25 18.66 22.34
N PHE A 5 12.30 17.61 21.53
CA PHE A 5 12.73 17.72 20.13
C PHE A 5 11.66 18.48 19.36
N GLN A 6 11.75 19.80 19.41
CA GLN A 6 10.97 20.70 18.58
C GLN A 6 11.58 20.67 17.17
N ARG A 7 11.20 19.66 16.37
CA ARG A 7 11.55 19.66 14.94
C ARG A 7 10.88 20.86 14.29
N GLN A 8 11.69 21.80 13.82
CA GLN A 8 11.25 22.93 13.01
C GLN A 8 10.41 22.39 11.84
N GLY A 9 9.14 22.79 11.79
CA GLY A 9 8.22 22.44 10.72
C GLY A 9 8.76 22.97 9.40
N ARG A 10 9.29 22.08 8.57
CA ARG A 10 9.40 22.38 7.14
C ARG A 10 7.98 22.37 6.60
N GLU A 11 7.52 23.52 6.12
CA GLU A 11 6.30 23.64 5.33
C GLU A 11 6.34 22.59 4.21
N MET A 12 5.56 21.51 4.36
CA MET A 12 5.44 20.48 3.35
C MET A 12 4.53 20.98 2.24
N LYS A 13 5.03 20.89 1.01
CA LYS A 13 4.22 21.18 -0.19
C LYS A 13 2.96 20.31 -0.18
N PRO A 14 1.80 20.86 -0.62
CA PRO A 14 0.54 20.14 -0.61
C PRO A 14 0.68 18.84 -1.39
N PHE A 15 0.14 17.75 -0.83
CA PHE A 15 0.13 16.39 -1.36
C PHE A 15 0.24 16.36 -2.88
N ASP A 16 1.44 16.12 -3.42
CA ASP A 16 1.55 15.64 -4.77
C ASP A 16 0.71 14.37 -4.80
N LYS A 17 -0.43 14.42 -5.51
CA LYS A 17 -1.37 13.29 -5.60
C LYS A 17 -0.54 12.04 -5.87
N ILE A 18 -0.56 11.07 -4.96
CA ILE A 18 0.11 9.79 -5.15
C ILE A 18 -0.43 9.22 -6.46
N MET A 19 0.36 9.32 -7.51
CA MET A 19 -0.08 8.98 -8.86
C MET A 19 -0.17 7.47 -8.92
N VAL A 20 -1.39 6.95 -9.05
CA VAL A 20 -1.60 5.51 -9.28
C VAL A 20 -0.93 5.18 -10.61
N PRO A 21 0.00 4.20 -10.63
CA PRO A 21 0.68 3.82 -11.86
C PRO A 21 -0.37 3.37 -12.90
N GLN A 22 -0.34 4.01 -14.07
CA GLN A 22 -1.17 3.61 -15.20
C GLN A 22 -0.34 2.69 -16.08
N VAL A 23 -0.93 1.58 -16.52
CA VAL A 23 -0.24 0.63 -17.42
C VAL A 23 0.17 1.36 -18.71
N PRO A 24 1.48 1.40 -19.05
CA PRO A 24 1.94 2.05 -20.27
C PRO A 24 1.39 1.33 -21.51
N LYS A 25 1.16 2.10 -22.58
CA LYS A 25 0.77 1.50 -23.87
C LYS A 25 1.93 0.68 -24.44
N ALA A 26 1.64 -0.56 -24.82
CA ALA A 26 2.60 -1.43 -25.49
C ALA A 26 3.05 -0.80 -26.83
N ARG A 27 4.36 -0.88 -27.09
CA ARG A 27 5.02 -0.39 -28.31
C ARG A 27 6.03 -1.43 -28.78
N VAL A 28 6.40 -1.37 -30.06
CA VAL A 28 7.44 -2.23 -30.62
C VAL A 28 8.80 -1.85 -30.00
N LEU A 29 9.50 -2.82 -29.43
CA LEU A 29 10.78 -2.64 -28.71
C LEU A 29 11.98 -3.24 -29.46
N LEU A 30 11.84 -3.51 -30.76
CA LEU A 30 12.92 -4.08 -31.57
C LEU A 30 14.12 -3.12 -31.63
N TRP A 31 15.28 -3.60 -31.18
CA TRP A 31 16.54 -2.82 -31.07
C TRP A 31 16.46 -1.57 -30.20
N ALA A 32 15.50 -1.49 -29.27
CA ALA A 32 15.31 -0.31 -28.43
C ALA A 32 16.46 -0.12 -27.42
N ASP A 33 16.89 -1.21 -26.77
CA ASP A 33 17.94 -1.17 -25.74
C ASP A 33 19.27 -1.79 -26.20
N LEU A 34 19.20 -2.95 -26.85
CA LEU A 34 20.36 -3.63 -27.43
C LEU A 34 20.41 -3.33 -28.92
N LYS A 35 21.54 -2.83 -29.43
CA LYS A 35 21.71 -2.61 -30.87
C LYS A 35 22.05 -3.92 -31.57
N HIS A 36 21.93 -3.91 -32.90
CA HIS A 36 22.31 -5.05 -33.72
C HIS A 36 23.75 -5.51 -33.47
N SER A 37 24.69 -4.56 -33.34
CA SER A 37 26.10 -4.83 -33.05
C SER A 37 26.31 -5.53 -31.71
N ASP A 38 25.60 -5.09 -30.66
CA ASP A 38 25.71 -5.69 -29.33
C ASP A 38 25.23 -7.14 -29.35
N MET A 39 24.15 -7.42 -30.10
CA MET A 39 23.61 -8.77 -30.22
C MET A 39 24.49 -9.70 -31.06
N GLU A 40 25.17 -9.18 -32.08
CA GLU A 40 26.21 -9.95 -32.79
C GLU A 40 27.40 -10.32 -31.88
N GLU A 41 27.85 -9.39 -31.04
CA GLU A 41 28.91 -9.66 -30.05
C GLU A 41 28.45 -10.73 -29.05
N ILE A 42 27.21 -10.64 -28.57
CA ILE A 42 26.64 -11.64 -27.65
C ILE A 42 26.56 -13.01 -28.33
N GLU A 43 26.12 -13.11 -29.59
CA GLU A 43 26.04 -14.40 -30.29
C GLU A 43 27.41 -15.07 -30.48
N LYS A 44 28.44 -14.27 -30.80
CA LYS A 44 29.82 -14.75 -30.96
C LYS A 44 30.45 -15.17 -29.62
N SER A 45 30.00 -14.57 -28.51
CA SER A 45 30.57 -14.78 -27.18
C SER A 45 30.05 -16.06 -26.53
N LYS A 46 30.94 -17.03 -26.27
CA LYS A 46 30.59 -18.26 -25.54
C LYS A 46 30.71 -18.12 -24.03
N SER A 47 31.61 -17.25 -23.56
CA SER A 47 31.85 -17.03 -22.13
C SER A 47 30.73 -16.21 -21.50
N THR A 48 30.25 -16.64 -20.34
CA THR A 48 29.28 -15.87 -19.53
C THR A 48 29.81 -14.48 -19.17
N GLN A 49 31.11 -14.37 -18.87
CA GLN A 49 31.74 -13.10 -18.49
C GLN A 49 31.77 -12.09 -19.63
N ASP A 50 31.92 -12.55 -20.87
CA ASP A 50 31.90 -11.66 -22.04
C ASP A 50 30.48 -11.15 -22.30
N ILE A 51 29.47 -12.01 -22.14
CA ILE A 51 28.05 -11.62 -22.24
C ILE A 51 27.72 -10.59 -21.17
N GLU A 52 28.11 -10.82 -19.92
CA GLU A 52 27.94 -9.86 -18.82
C GLU A 52 28.56 -8.51 -19.15
N ARG A 53 29.79 -8.48 -19.68
CA ARG A 53 30.47 -7.23 -20.06
C ARG A 53 29.69 -6.45 -21.12
N ILE A 54 29.17 -7.14 -22.14
CA ILE A 54 28.40 -6.52 -23.22
C ILE A 54 27.05 -6.00 -22.70
N LEU A 55 26.34 -6.81 -21.92
CA LEU A 55 25.06 -6.42 -21.31
C LEU A 55 25.24 -5.24 -20.36
N CYS A 56 26.31 -5.23 -19.59
CA CYS A 56 26.61 -4.15 -18.68
C CYS A 56 26.83 -2.84 -19.45
N ARG A 57 27.70 -2.86 -20.48
CA ARG A 57 27.96 -1.71 -21.37
C ARG A 57 26.67 -1.14 -21.98
N ALA A 58 25.73 -2.00 -22.36
CA ALA A 58 24.54 -1.58 -23.09
C ALA A 58 23.35 -1.17 -22.20
N LEU A 59 23.16 -1.84 -21.06
CA LEU A 59 21.93 -1.74 -20.26
C LEU A 59 22.12 -1.10 -18.89
N VAL A 60 23.32 -1.17 -18.33
CA VAL A 60 23.62 -0.78 -16.95
C VAL A 60 24.52 0.47 -16.96
N ALA A 61 24.04 1.56 -16.37
CA ALA A 61 24.79 2.82 -16.39
C ALA A 61 25.93 2.88 -15.35
N ASP A 62 25.84 2.12 -14.25
CA ASP A 62 26.77 2.21 -13.11
C ASP A 62 27.07 0.83 -12.50
N GLU A 63 28.25 0.28 -12.79
CA GLU A 63 28.73 -1.00 -12.25
C GLU A 63 29.04 -0.98 -10.75
N SER A 64 29.22 0.21 -10.16
CA SER A 64 29.67 0.33 -8.78
C SER A 64 28.58 -0.06 -7.77
N GLN A 65 27.32 0.05 -8.18
CA GLN A 65 26.19 -0.20 -7.30
C GLN A 65 25.86 -1.70 -7.20
N PRO A 66 25.76 -2.26 -5.98
CA PRO A 66 25.43 -3.68 -5.80
C PRO A 66 24.05 -4.03 -6.36
N LYS A 67 23.11 -3.07 -6.39
CA LYS A 67 21.78 -3.23 -6.98
C LYS A 67 21.87 -3.56 -8.48
N GLN A 68 22.79 -2.93 -9.20
CA GLN A 68 22.95 -3.15 -10.64
C GLN A 68 23.47 -4.54 -10.97
N ARG A 69 24.23 -5.17 -10.07
CA ARG A 69 24.63 -6.58 -10.24
C ARG A 69 23.44 -7.54 -10.28
N VAL A 70 22.37 -7.24 -9.53
CA VAL A 70 21.14 -8.04 -9.55
C VAL A 70 20.43 -7.95 -10.90
N LEU A 71 20.47 -6.77 -11.54
CA LEU A 71 19.94 -6.61 -12.90
C LEU A 71 20.82 -7.29 -13.94
N LEU A 72 22.14 -7.19 -13.79
CA LEU A 72 23.07 -7.88 -14.68
C LEU A 72 22.83 -9.39 -14.66
N GLU A 73 22.70 -9.98 -13.47
CA GLU A 73 22.35 -11.40 -13.30
C GLU A 73 21.02 -11.75 -13.97
N LEU A 74 19.99 -10.90 -13.82
CA LEU A 74 18.70 -11.09 -14.49
C LEU A 74 18.86 -11.11 -16.01
N TYR A 75 19.57 -10.15 -16.60
CA TYR A 75 19.77 -10.08 -18.05
C TYR A 75 20.64 -11.21 -18.59
N THR A 76 21.69 -11.61 -17.86
CA THR A 76 22.54 -12.75 -18.23
C THR A 76 21.75 -14.05 -18.25
N ASN A 77 20.90 -14.28 -17.25
CA ASN A 77 20.01 -15.44 -17.22
C ASN A 77 18.96 -15.41 -18.34
N LEU A 78 18.44 -14.22 -18.72
CA LEU A 78 17.57 -14.10 -19.88
C LEU A 78 18.28 -14.49 -21.18
N VAL A 79 19.52 -14.08 -21.39
CA VAL A 79 20.30 -14.50 -22.57
C VAL A 79 20.50 -16.02 -22.57
N ARG A 80 20.80 -16.61 -21.41
CA ARG A 80 20.92 -18.07 -21.28
C ARG A 80 19.61 -18.77 -21.67
N PHE A 81 18.48 -18.33 -21.13
CA PHE A 81 17.16 -18.85 -21.48
C PHE A 81 16.87 -18.73 -22.99
N CYS A 82 17.16 -17.58 -23.60
CA CYS A 82 16.98 -17.39 -25.03
C CYS A 82 17.81 -18.38 -25.86
N ARG A 83 19.04 -18.69 -25.43
CA ARG A 83 19.89 -19.68 -26.09
C ARG A 83 19.36 -21.11 -25.93
N GLU A 84 18.87 -21.46 -24.74
CA GLU A 84 18.27 -22.78 -24.49
C GLU A 84 17.03 -23.01 -25.36
N GLN A 85 16.23 -21.96 -25.59
CA GLN A 85 15.05 -22.00 -26.45
C GLN A 85 15.37 -21.74 -27.95
N ASN A 86 16.64 -21.58 -28.32
CA ASN A 86 17.09 -21.28 -29.69
C ASN A 86 16.41 -20.05 -30.31
N PHE A 87 16.25 -18.97 -29.53
CA PHE A 87 15.68 -17.72 -30.04
C PHE A 87 16.64 -16.97 -30.96
N ASN A 88 16.05 -16.25 -31.93
CA ASN A 88 16.78 -15.38 -32.85
C ASN A 88 17.36 -14.15 -32.11
N ARG A 89 18.30 -13.47 -32.77
CA ARG A 89 18.89 -12.21 -32.28
C ARG A 89 17.81 -11.15 -31.97
N GLU A 90 16.86 -10.99 -32.89
CA GLU A 90 15.75 -10.03 -32.75
C GLU A 90 14.85 -10.38 -31.56
N GLN A 91 14.50 -11.66 -31.43
CA GLN A 91 13.69 -12.17 -30.32
C GLN A 91 14.38 -11.95 -28.97
N THR A 92 15.68 -12.24 -28.89
CA THR A 92 16.48 -12.06 -27.67
C THR A 92 16.55 -10.58 -27.27
N SER A 93 16.84 -9.70 -28.24
CA SER A 93 16.88 -8.24 -28.02
C SER A 93 15.55 -7.73 -27.49
N VAL A 94 14.44 -8.12 -28.12
CA VAL A 94 13.10 -7.72 -27.71
C VAL A 94 12.75 -8.25 -26.33
N LEU A 95 13.03 -9.52 -26.02
CA LEU A 95 12.67 -10.10 -24.73
C LEU A 95 13.38 -9.38 -23.58
N ILE A 96 14.68 -9.09 -23.75
CA ILE A 96 15.44 -8.33 -22.75
C ILE A 96 14.83 -6.93 -22.56
N SER A 97 14.49 -6.25 -23.65
CA SER A 97 13.80 -4.95 -23.60
C SER A 97 12.44 -5.04 -22.90
N ILE A 98 11.63 -6.07 -23.16
CA ILE A 98 10.34 -6.27 -22.49
C ILE A 98 10.55 -6.36 -20.97
N ILE A 99 11.44 -7.25 -20.51
CA ILE A 99 11.68 -7.43 -19.07
C ILE A 99 12.26 -6.16 -18.43
N LYS A 100 13.15 -5.45 -19.13
CA LYS A 100 13.68 -4.17 -18.66
C LYS A 100 12.57 -3.13 -18.48
N ASN A 101 11.68 -2.98 -19.46
CA ASN A 101 10.56 -2.03 -19.38
C ASN A 101 9.57 -2.41 -18.26
N VAL A 102 9.27 -3.71 -18.10
CA VAL A 102 8.43 -4.19 -17.00
C VAL A 102 9.09 -3.92 -15.66
N HIS A 103 10.40 -4.13 -15.55
CA HIS A 103 11.13 -3.84 -14.32
C HIS A 103 11.12 -2.34 -13.98
N GLN A 104 11.35 -1.47 -14.96
CA GLN A 104 11.25 -0.02 -14.77
C GLN A 104 9.85 0.36 -14.28
N PHE A 105 8.80 -0.11 -14.94
CA PHE A 105 7.41 0.12 -14.54
C PHE A 105 7.09 -0.38 -13.12
N ASN A 106 7.63 -1.53 -12.72
CA ASN A 106 7.51 -2.02 -11.35
C ASN A 106 8.14 -1.03 -10.34
N THR A 107 9.32 -0.51 -10.64
CA THR A 107 10.11 0.31 -9.71
C THR A 107 9.73 1.79 -9.68
N GLU A 108 8.97 2.28 -10.67
CA GLU A 108 8.49 3.67 -10.75
C GLU A 108 7.53 4.04 -9.61
N THR A 109 6.89 3.06 -8.98
CA THR A 109 5.94 3.27 -7.90
C THR A 109 6.32 2.46 -6.67
N SER A 110 6.13 3.04 -5.48
CA SER A 110 6.26 2.31 -4.22
C SER A 110 5.04 1.48 -3.87
N LEU A 111 3.94 1.66 -4.61
CA LEU A 111 2.73 0.86 -4.46
C LEU A 111 2.89 -0.50 -5.12
N ASN A 112 2.12 -1.48 -4.64
CA ASN A 112 2.09 -2.80 -5.26
C ASN A 112 1.39 -2.75 -6.62
N ASN A 113 2.07 -3.15 -7.68
CA ASN A 113 1.56 -3.16 -9.06
C ASN A 113 1.85 -4.50 -9.77
N THR A 114 1.77 -5.62 -9.04
CA THR A 114 2.06 -6.97 -9.57
C THR A 114 1.18 -7.32 -10.78
N ASP A 115 -0.14 -7.13 -10.65
CA ASP A 115 -1.11 -7.48 -11.70
C ASP A 115 -0.93 -6.58 -12.93
N ASP A 116 -0.64 -5.30 -12.71
CA ASP A 116 -0.33 -4.34 -13.78
C ASP A 116 0.95 -4.73 -14.52
N CYS A 117 1.98 -5.19 -13.81
CA CYS A 117 3.23 -5.64 -14.43
C CYS A 117 3.02 -6.91 -15.28
N LEU A 118 2.20 -7.86 -14.80
CA LEU A 118 1.86 -9.05 -15.57
C LEU A 118 1.03 -8.71 -16.82
N THR A 119 0.07 -7.80 -16.67
CA THR A 119 -0.74 -7.28 -17.78
C THR A 119 0.14 -6.58 -18.80
N TYR A 120 1.05 -5.71 -18.35
CA TYR A 120 1.97 -4.99 -19.22
C TYR A 120 2.91 -5.93 -19.99
N CYS A 121 3.44 -6.96 -19.32
CA CYS A 121 4.24 -8.00 -19.96
C CYS A 121 3.44 -8.75 -21.04
N SER A 122 2.18 -9.10 -20.73
CA SER A 122 1.29 -9.80 -21.66
C SER A 122 0.97 -8.96 -22.90
N GLU A 123 0.65 -7.68 -22.72
CA GLU A 123 0.40 -6.74 -23.82
C GLU A 123 1.65 -6.54 -24.71
N LEU A 124 2.83 -6.44 -24.09
CA LEU A 124 4.09 -6.38 -24.82
C LEU A 124 4.36 -7.67 -25.61
N LEU A 125 4.08 -8.85 -25.05
CA LEU A 125 4.25 -10.11 -25.77
C LEU A 125 3.30 -10.21 -26.96
N ILE A 126 2.02 -9.85 -26.79
CA ILE A 126 1.03 -9.84 -27.87
C ILE A 126 1.45 -8.88 -29.00
N CYS A 127 1.96 -7.70 -28.63
CA CYS A 127 2.50 -6.71 -29.56
C CYS A 127 3.65 -7.27 -30.43
N HIS A 128 4.39 -8.26 -29.94
CA HIS A 128 5.50 -8.91 -30.65
C HIS A 128 5.16 -10.32 -31.20
N SER A 129 3.88 -10.72 -31.15
CA SER A 129 3.40 -12.02 -31.66
C SER A 129 2.36 -11.89 -32.77
N VAL A 130 1.93 -10.66 -33.08
CA VAL A 130 0.86 -10.40 -34.06
C VAL A 130 1.37 -9.47 -35.14
N ARG A 131 1.13 -9.84 -36.40
CA ARG A 131 1.51 -9.02 -37.55
C ARG A 131 0.53 -7.86 -37.77
N ARG A 132 0.76 -6.70 -37.12
CA ARG A 132 0.05 -5.43 -37.39
C ARG A 132 0.97 -4.19 -37.42
N PRO A 133 1.82 -4.02 -38.44
CA PRO A 133 2.63 -2.81 -38.58
C PRO A 133 1.78 -1.53 -38.69
N PRO A 134 2.22 -0.39 -38.13
CA PRO A 134 3.47 -0.18 -37.38
C PRO A 134 3.40 -0.54 -35.88
N PHE A 135 2.25 -0.98 -35.39
CA PHE A 135 1.98 -1.12 -33.95
C PHE A 135 2.41 -2.47 -33.37
N SER A 136 2.48 -3.51 -34.19
CA SER A 136 2.81 -4.87 -33.77
C SER A 136 3.64 -5.57 -34.83
N ILE A 137 4.52 -6.46 -34.38
CA ILE A 137 5.39 -7.27 -35.23
C ILE A 137 5.22 -8.75 -34.88
N ASP A 138 5.48 -9.60 -35.85
CA ASP A 138 5.36 -11.05 -35.73
C ASP A 138 6.76 -11.65 -35.51
N LEU A 139 7.17 -11.72 -34.24
CA LEU A 139 8.46 -12.29 -33.83
C LEU A 139 8.30 -13.59 -33.05
N PHE A 140 7.32 -13.67 -32.15
CA PHE A 140 7.11 -14.84 -31.31
C PHE A 140 5.90 -15.64 -31.76
N ASN A 141 6.06 -16.95 -31.85
CA ASN A 141 4.94 -17.86 -32.06
C ASN A 141 4.20 -18.15 -30.72
N SER A 142 3.00 -18.73 -30.80
CA SER A 142 2.18 -19.01 -29.61
C SER A 142 2.84 -19.92 -28.56
N GLU A 143 3.65 -20.89 -29.00
CA GLU A 143 4.39 -21.81 -28.11
C GLU A 143 5.53 -21.07 -27.40
N GLN A 144 6.30 -20.27 -28.13
CA GLN A 144 7.37 -19.42 -27.61
C GLN A 144 6.82 -18.42 -26.58
N VAL A 145 5.68 -17.79 -26.84
CA VAL A 145 5.03 -16.88 -25.87
C VAL A 145 4.70 -17.61 -24.58
N THR A 146 4.21 -18.86 -24.67
CA THR A 146 3.89 -19.66 -23.49
C THR A 146 5.14 -20.00 -22.68
N HIS A 147 6.24 -20.37 -23.35
CA HIS A 147 7.52 -20.61 -22.69
C HIS A 147 8.10 -19.36 -22.03
N ILE A 148 8.01 -18.21 -22.72
CA ILE A 148 8.46 -16.92 -22.19
C ILE A 148 7.64 -16.54 -20.96
N LEU A 149 6.32 -16.65 -21.02
CA LEU A 149 5.44 -16.31 -19.91
C LEU A 149 5.68 -17.24 -18.70
N TYR A 150 5.84 -18.54 -18.96
CA TYR A 150 6.19 -19.50 -17.91
C TYR A 150 7.53 -19.14 -17.26
N TYR A 151 8.57 -18.84 -18.05
CA TYR A 151 9.86 -18.43 -17.53
C TYR A 151 9.76 -17.14 -16.71
N PHE A 152 9.06 -16.13 -17.23
CA PHE A 152 8.86 -14.84 -16.57
C PHE A 152 8.17 -14.98 -15.22
N ILE A 153 7.11 -15.79 -15.15
CA ILE A 153 6.38 -16.05 -13.91
C ILE A 153 7.29 -16.73 -12.87
N ASN A 154 8.04 -17.75 -13.29
CA ASN A 154 8.86 -18.57 -12.38
C ASN A 154 10.19 -17.92 -11.97
N THR A 155 10.63 -16.87 -12.66
CA THR A 155 11.88 -16.17 -12.36
C THR A 155 11.62 -14.78 -11.79
N TYR A 156 11.18 -13.86 -12.65
CA TYR A 156 11.01 -12.46 -12.28
C TYR A 156 9.85 -12.26 -11.29
N MET A 157 8.65 -12.76 -11.61
CA MET A 157 7.47 -12.56 -10.76
C MET A 157 7.55 -13.34 -9.45
N ARG A 158 8.12 -14.56 -9.48
CA ARG A 158 8.41 -15.33 -8.28
C ARG A 158 9.25 -14.56 -7.26
N HIS A 159 10.15 -13.70 -7.74
CA HIS A 159 11.01 -12.85 -6.92
C HIS A 159 10.58 -11.37 -6.94
N TYR A 160 9.31 -11.08 -7.22
CA TYR A 160 8.79 -9.72 -7.34
C TYR A 160 9.12 -8.83 -6.13
N PHE A 161 8.89 -9.31 -4.90
CA PHE A 161 9.15 -8.53 -3.68
C PHE A 161 10.64 -8.22 -3.48
N LEU A 162 11.54 -9.09 -3.94
CA LEU A 162 12.98 -8.85 -3.89
C LEU A 162 13.35 -7.66 -4.78
N TYR A 163 12.88 -7.66 -6.03
CA TYR A 163 13.08 -6.53 -6.93
C TYR A 163 12.43 -5.25 -6.39
N LYS A 164 11.20 -5.35 -5.88
CA LYS A 164 10.51 -4.20 -5.30
C LYS A 164 11.32 -3.58 -4.17
N TYR A 165 11.78 -4.39 -3.22
CA TYR A 165 12.55 -3.92 -2.06
C TYR A 165 13.88 -3.27 -2.44
N ILE A 166 14.61 -3.83 -3.42
CA ILE A 166 15.94 -3.33 -3.79
C ILE A 166 15.85 -2.00 -4.55
N PHE A 167 14.92 -1.88 -5.49
CA PHE A 167 14.95 -0.79 -6.48
C PHE A 167 13.96 0.34 -6.19
N THR A 168 12.95 0.09 -5.38
CA THR A 168 11.94 1.11 -5.05
C THR A 168 12.45 2.03 -3.92
N PRO A 169 12.29 3.35 -4.03
CA PRO A 169 12.58 4.26 -2.93
C PRO A 169 11.55 4.09 -1.78
N GLU A 170 12.02 4.16 -0.55
CA GLU A 170 11.16 4.17 0.63
C GLU A 170 10.33 5.46 0.67
N VAL A 171 9.02 5.32 0.87
CA VAL A 171 8.09 6.44 1.05
C VAL A 171 7.56 6.38 2.48
N GLN A 172 7.79 7.43 3.25
CA GLN A 172 7.23 7.59 4.60
C GLN A 172 6.00 8.48 4.51
N LEU A 173 4.89 8.05 5.12
CA LEU A 173 3.65 8.81 5.22
C LEU A 173 3.42 9.19 6.68
N ASP A 174 3.34 10.48 6.95
CA ASP A 174 2.93 10.99 8.26
C ASP A 174 1.41 11.11 8.29
N ILE A 175 0.77 10.35 9.18
CA ILE A 175 -0.68 10.38 9.36
C ILE A 175 -1.02 11.44 10.41
N SER A 176 -1.70 12.51 10.00
CA SER A 176 -2.36 13.44 10.91
C SER A 176 -3.84 13.09 11.02
N LEU A 177 -4.31 12.88 12.25
CA LEU A 177 -5.72 12.63 12.54
C LEU A 177 -6.30 13.89 13.18
N SER A 178 -7.25 14.53 12.50
CA SER A 178 -8.09 15.57 13.10
C SER A 178 -9.43 14.97 13.48
N TYR A 179 -9.78 15.05 14.77
CA TYR A 179 -11.08 14.63 15.26
C TYR A 179 -12.05 15.81 15.17
N THR A 180 -13.11 15.68 14.38
CA THR A 180 -14.19 16.65 14.39
C THR A 180 -15.01 16.46 15.66
N GLY A 181 -15.03 17.46 16.55
CA GLY A 181 -15.87 17.47 17.76
C GLY A 181 -15.12 17.60 19.09
N ILE A 182 -13.78 17.62 19.09
CA ILE A 182 -13.01 18.04 20.26
C ILE A 182 -12.93 19.58 20.19
N PRO A 183 -13.42 20.33 21.20
CA PRO A 183 -13.15 21.76 21.27
C PRO A 183 -11.65 21.94 21.24
N GLU A 184 -11.14 22.70 20.27
CA GLU A 184 -9.76 23.14 20.31
C GLU A 184 -9.62 23.96 21.59
N ASP A 185 -8.94 23.42 22.62
CA ASP A 185 -8.53 24.20 23.79
C ASP A 185 -7.52 25.25 23.29
N THR A 186 -8.09 26.34 22.78
CA THR A 186 -7.42 27.60 22.56
C THR A 186 -6.89 28.09 23.92
N ASP A 187 -5.57 28.28 23.92
CA ASP A 187 -4.87 29.28 24.73
C ASP A 187 -4.66 28.95 26.22
N ILE A 188 -3.77 27.99 26.49
CA ILE A 188 -2.86 28.16 27.64
C ILE A 188 -1.77 29.14 27.20
N GLU A 189 -2.11 30.41 27.15
CA GLU A 189 -1.14 31.50 27.15
C GLU A 189 -0.45 31.50 28.54
N PRO A 190 0.89 31.48 28.63
CA PRO A 190 1.59 31.35 29.89
C PRO A 190 1.51 32.68 30.65
N THR A 191 0.43 32.86 31.40
CA THR A 191 0.29 34.02 32.29
C THR A 191 1.21 33.84 33.48
N ALA A 192 2.31 34.58 33.39
CA ALA A 192 3.25 34.85 34.44
C ALA A 192 2.58 35.40 35.72
N LYS A 193 3.13 35.00 36.86
CA LYS A 193 3.22 35.74 38.14
C LYS A 193 1.89 36.16 38.80
N SER A 194 1.50 35.39 39.79
CA SER A 194 1.01 35.88 41.09
C SER A 194 1.48 34.83 42.12
N GLN A 195 2.65 35.00 42.74
CA GLN A 195 2.81 35.71 44.01
C GLN A 195 1.63 35.49 44.98
N SER A 196 1.68 34.37 45.68
CA SER A 196 1.16 34.26 47.05
C SER A 196 2.05 33.27 47.80
N GLU A 197 3.06 33.86 48.41
CA GLU A 197 3.69 33.52 49.69
C GLU A 197 3.53 32.09 50.21
N SER A 198 4.64 31.38 50.09
CA SER A 198 5.10 30.34 51.02
C SER A 198 5.61 30.96 52.32
N PRO A 199 5.11 30.54 53.49
CA PRO A 199 5.92 30.09 54.61
C PRO A 199 6.03 28.56 54.50
N ALA A 200 7.20 28.02 54.17
CA ALA A 200 8.21 27.61 55.15
C ALA A 200 7.70 26.47 56.05
N ASP A 201 8.14 25.27 55.68
CA ASP A 201 8.52 24.12 56.52
C ASP A 201 7.55 23.66 57.62
N GLU A 202 7.00 22.46 57.46
CA GLU A 202 7.45 21.30 58.23
C GLU A 202 6.80 19.98 57.74
N GLU A 203 7.65 18.97 57.75
CA GLU A 203 7.52 17.57 57.36
C GLU A 203 6.32 16.83 57.98
N ARG A 204 5.57 16.06 57.17
CA ARG A 204 5.35 14.63 57.44
C ARG A 204 4.68 13.89 56.28
N GLU A 205 5.43 12.96 55.73
CA GLU A 205 4.96 11.83 54.95
C GLU A 205 4.02 10.96 55.79
N THR A 206 2.91 10.50 55.21
CA THR A 206 2.44 9.12 55.39
C THR A 206 1.41 8.78 54.32
N GLU A 207 1.88 7.95 53.40
CA GLU A 207 1.11 7.12 52.48
C GLU A 207 0.04 6.34 53.24
N ARG A 208 -1.20 6.39 52.74
CA ARG A 208 -2.17 5.30 52.89
C ARG A 208 -2.98 5.18 51.61
N GLU A 209 -2.50 4.27 50.77
CA GLU A 209 -3.32 3.52 49.84
C GLU A 209 -4.43 2.81 50.62
N THR A 210 -5.67 2.92 50.18
CA THR A 210 -6.72 1.98 50.56
C THR A 210 -7.58 1.75 49.33
N GLU A 211 -7.25 0.64 48.67
CA GLU A 211 -8.11 -0.09 47.75
C GLU A 211 -9.35 -0.58 48.51
N MET A 212 -10.54 -0.33 47.95
CA MET A 212 -11.74 -1.18 48.05
C MET A 212 -12.74 -0.60 47.05
N ASP A 213 -12.84 -1.17 45.84
CA ASP A 213 -13.74 -2.27 45.49
C ASP A 213 -15.21 -1.98 45.84
N GLY A 214 -16.05 -1.90 44.82
CA GLY A 214 -17.44 -1.46 44.96
C GLY A 214 -18.13 -1.08 43.64
N GLU A 215 -18.39 -2.11 42.83
CA GLU A 215 -19.66 -2.34 42.13
C GLU A 215 -20.21 -1.32 41.10
N VAL A 216 -20.08 -1.72 39.83
CA VAL A 216 -21.14 -1.84 38.81
C VAL A 216 -22.38 -0.96 38.98
N GLN A 217 -22.47 0.10 38.19
CA GLN A 217 -23.74 0.64 37.72
C GLN A 217 -23.71 0.90 36.23
N GLN A 218 -24.34 -0.01 35.49
CA GLN A 218 -24.91 0.24 34.18
C GLN A 218 -25.88 1.41 34.27
N SER A 219 -25.63 2.48 33.53
CA SER A 219 -26.68 3.38 33.02
C SER A 219 -26.18 4.01 31.74
N SER A 220 -26.85 3.63 30.65
CA SER A 220 -26.68 4.17 29.31
C SER A 220 -27.24 5.59 29.27
N GLU A 221 -26.38 6.60 29.16
CA GLU A 221 -26.78 7.96 28.80
C GLU A 221 -26.32 8.26 27.37
N LEU A 222 -27.28 8.20 26.45
CA LEU A 222 -27.18 8.79 25.12
C LEU A 222 -27.23 10.33 25.30
N PRO A 223 -26.21 11.08 24.84
CA PRO A 223 -26.18 12.53 25.04
C PRO A 223 -27.22 13.25 24.18
N GLU A 224 -28.11 14.00 24.84
CA GLU A 224 -28.98 14.99 24.20
C GLU A 224 -28.14 16.11 23.58
N MET A 225 -28.06 16.12 22.25
CA MET A 225 -27.44 17.19 21.48
C MET A 225 -28.35 18.43 21.50
N LYS A 226 -28.02 19.37 22.40
CA LYS A 226 -28.61 20.72 22.45
C LYS A 226 -28.41 21.44 21.11
N THR A 227 -29.54 21.83 20.53
CA THR A 227 -29.61 22.68 19.32
C THR A 227 -29.48 24.14 19.75
N THR A 228 -28.32 24.75 19.55
CA THR A 228 -28.13 26.19 19.79
C THR A 228 -28.28 26.94 18.47
N GLU A 229 -29.40 27.63 18.34
CA GLU A 229 -29.70 28.59 17.28
C GLU A 229 -28.68 29.73 17.26
N ILE A 230 -27.95 29.90 16.15
CA ILE A 230 -27.26 31.15 15.85
C ILE A 230 -27.94 31.79 14.64
N LYS A 231 -28.66 32.87 14.94
CA LYS A 231 -29.25 33.85 14.02
C LYS A 231 -28.15 34.64 13.31
N SER A 232 -28.18 34.68 11.97
CA SER A 232 -28.23 35.92 11.15
C SER A 232 -28.04 35.62 9.64
N PRO A 233 -28.53 36.48 8.74
CA PRO A 233 -29.22 36.04 7.52
C PRO A 233 -28.41 36.28 6.23
N ASN A 234 -28.60 35.40 5.23
CA ASN A 234 -28.56 35.79 3.81
C ASN A 234 -29.25 34.73 2.92
N PRO A 235 -30.12 35.14 1.97
CA PRO A 235 -31.05 34.25 1.30
C PRO A 235 -30.42 33.60 0.06
N GLY A 236 -30.07 32.32 0.19
CA GLY A 236 -29.64 31.47 -0.92
C GLY A 236 -29.43 29.99 -0.58
N LEU A 237 -29.75 29.57 0.66
CA LEU A 237 -29.32 28.27 1.21
C LEU A 237 -30.36 27.13 1.16
N SER A 238 -31.50 27.32 0.48
CA SER A 238 -32.62 26.36 0.51
C SER A 238 -32.23 24.92 0.19
N SER A 239 -31.23 24.68 -0.68
CA SER A 239 -30.84 23.31 -1.04
C SER A 239 -29.92 22.62 -0.02
N LYS A 240 -29.15 23.37 0.78
CA LYS A 240 -28.19 22.77 1.72
C LYS A 240 -28.81 22.34 3.05
N SER A 241 -29.84 23.04 3.51
CA SER A 241 -30.61 22.63 4.69
C SER A 241 -31.33 21.31 4.43
N ASP A 242 -32.00 21.21 3.27
CA ASP A 242 -32.78 20.03 2.90
C ASP A 242 -31.89 18.79 2.77
N LEU A 243 -30.71 18.94 2.15
CA LEU A 243 -29.72 17.87 2.04
C LEU A 243 -29.17 17.42 3.40
N ARG A 244 -28.88 18.35 4.32
CA ARG A 244 -28.44 17.99 5.68
C ARG A 244 -29.50 17.18 6.42
N THR A 245 -30.76 17.60 6.34
CA THR A 245 -31.88 16.87 6.96
C THR A 245 -32.05 15.47 6.38
N ILE A 246 -31.84 15.28 5.06
CA ILE A 246 -31.88 13.94 4.44
C ILE A 246 -30.73 13.06 4.94
N VAL A 247 -29.49 13.58 4.97
CA VAL A 247 -28.31 12.82 5.40
C VAL A 247 -28.43 12.44 6.88
N GLU A 248 -28.84 13.35 7.75
CA GLU A 248 -29.03 13.07 9.18
C GLU A 248 -30.11 12.00 9.42
N LYS A 249 -31.20 12.04 8.63
CA LYS A 249 -32.26 11.02 8.68
C LYS A 249 -31.74 9.66 8.24
N GLU A 250 -30.97 9.59 7.16
CA GLU A 250 -30.45 8.32 6.64
C GLU A 250 -29.42 7.70 7.58
N VAL A 251 -28.50 8.50 8.12
CA VAL A 251 -27.52 8.05 9.11
C VAL A 251 -28.22 7.53 10.36
N ARG A 252 -29.25 8.23 10.86
CA ARG A 252 -30.05 7.77 12.01
C ARG A 252 -30.71 6.42 11.74
N ASN A 253 -31.27 6.22 10.55
CA ASN A 253 -31.91 4.97 10.16
C ASN A 253 -30.90 3.81 10.10
N GLU A 254 -29.72 4.02 9.49
CA GLU A 254 -28.68 2.99 9.42
C GLU A 254 -28.10 2.65 10.80
N VAL A 255 -27.89 3.64 11.67
CA VAL A 255 -27.45 3.39 13.05
C VAL A 255 -28.48 2.58 13.84
N MET A 256 -29.78 2.89 13.70
CA MET A 256 -30.84 2.08 14.32
C MET A 256 -30.86 0.65 13.77
N ARG A 257 -30.73 0.48 12.45
CA ARG A 257 -30.72 -0.84 11.79
C ARG A 257 -29.55 -1.70 12.27
N LEU A 258 -28.34 -1.14 12.30
CA LEU A 258 -27.14 -1.83 12.74
C LEU A 258 -27.17 -2.15 14.25
N SER A 259 -27.67 -1.22 15.07
CA SER A 259 -27.83 -1.44 16.50
C SER A 259 -28.81 -2.58 16.79
N ALA A 260 -29.95 -2.62 16.09
CA ALA A 260 -30.92 -3.71 16.21
C ALA A 260 -30.34 -5.06 15.77
N GLN A 261 -29.54 -5.08 14.69
CA GLN A 261 -28.86 -6.29 14.22
C GLN A 261 -27.84 -6.81 15.24
N LEU A 262 -27.03 -5.92 15.83
CA LEU A 262 -26.06 -6.28 16.87
C LEU A 262 -26.74 -6.83 18.13
N GLN A 263 -27.83 -6.21 18.58
CA GLN A 263 -28.61 -6.71 19.71
C GLN A 263 -29.20 -8.09 19.44
N GLN A 264 -29.66 -8.35 18.21
CA GLN A 264 -30.17 -9.66 17.83
C GLN A 264 -29.08 -10.73 17.83
N GLU A 265 -27.91 -10.44 17.27
CA GLU A 265 -26.76 -11.36 17.30
C GLU A 265 -26.29 -11.64 18.73
N LEU A 266 -26.21 -10.61 19.58
CA LEU A 266 -25.82 -10.77 20.98
C LEU A 266 -26.84 -11.64 21.73
N LYS A 267 -28.13 -11.46 21.47
CA LYS A 267 -29.19 -12.28 22.06
C LYS A 267 -29.13 -13.73 21.57
N ASN A 268 -28.97 -13.95 20.27
CA ASN A 268 -28.80 -15.28 19.71
C ASN A 268 -27.58 -16.01 20.31
N SER A 269 -26.47 -15.30 20.47
CA SER A 269 -25.24 -15.82 21.09
C SER A 269 -25.45 -16.17 22.57
N ALA A 270 -26.12 -15.28 23.33
CA ALA A 270 -26.47 -15.54 24.72
C ALA A 270 -27.41 -16.75 24.88
N ASP A 271 -28.40 -16.90 24.00
CA ASP A 271 -29.32 -18.04 24.00
C ASP A 271 -28.61 -19.35 23.60
N GLN A 272 -27.64 -19.31 22.69
CA GLN A 272 -26.79 -20.45 22.35
C GLN A 272 -25.93 -20.89 23.54
N LEU A 273 -25.32 -19.92 24.24
CA LEU A 273 -24.52 -20.20 25.44
C LEU A 273 -25.38 -20.77 26.56
N ASN A 274 -26.55 -20.19 26.82
CA ASN A 274 -27.48 -20.71 27.84
C ASN A 274 -27.95 -22.12 27.50
N ASN A 275 -28.27 -22.41 26.23
CA ASN A 275 -28.64 -23.76 25.81
C ASN A 275 -27.48 -24.75 25.97
N ALA A 276 -26.24 -24.36 25.65
CA ALA A 276 -25.07 -25.20 25.85
C ALA A 276 -24.83 -25.50 27.34
N ILE A 277 -25.03 -24.50 28.21
CA ILE A 277 -24.94 -24.67 29.67
C ILE A 277 -26.03 -25.64 30.16
N SER A 278 -27.30 -25.47 29.75
CA SER A 278 -28.38 -26.37 30.14
C SER A 278 -28.18 -27.81 29.62
N GLN A 279 -27.60 -27.99 28.43
CA GLN A 279 -27.23 -29.32 27.92
C GLN A 279 -26.12 -29.96 28.77
N LEU A 280 -25.14 -29.18 29.24
CA LEU A 280 -24.11 -29.68 30.14
C LEU A 280 -24.68 -30.03 31.52
N GLU A 281 -25.56 -29.21 32.08
CA GLU A 281 -26.20 -29.46 33.38
C GLU A 281 -27.09 -30.72 33.36
N THR A 282 -27.89 -30.91 32.31
CA THR A 282 -28.71 -32.13 32.14
C THR A 282 -27.84 -33.39 31.99
N ASN A 283 -26.73 -33.31 31.24
CA ASN A 283 -25.78 -34.41 31.11
C ASN A 283 -25.06 -34.74 32.44
N ILE A 284 -24.83 -33.75 33.30
CA ILE A 284 -24.25 -33.95 34.63
C ILE A 284 -25.27 -34.60 35.58
N GLN A 285 -26.56 -34.21 35.52
CA GLN A 285 -27.59 -34.81 36.37
C GLN A 285 -27.95 -36.25 35.98
N VAL A 286 -27.94 -36.61 34.69
CA VAL A 286 -28.20 -38.00 34.25
C VAL A 286 -27.04 -38.96 34.60
N LYS A 287 -25.84 -38.43 34.88
CA LYS A 287 -24.67 -39.21 35.30
C LYS A 287 -24.57 -39.45 36.81
N LYS A 288 -25.44 -38.84 37.62
CA LYS A 288 -25.56 -39.11 39.07
C LYS A 288 -26.74 -40.03 39.33
#